data_AF-A0A7K4B0S0-F1
#
_entry.id   AF-A0A7K4B0S0-F1
#
_cell.length_a   1.000
_cell.length_b   1.000
_cell.length_c   1.000
_cell.angle_alpha   90.00
_cell.angle_beta   90.00
_cell.angle_gamma   90.00
#
_symmetry.space_group_name_H-M   'P 1'
#
loop_
_entity.id
_entity.type
_entity.pdbx_description
1 polymer ?
#
loop_
_entity_poly.entity_id
_entity_poly.type
_entity_poly.pdbx_seq_one_letter_code
_entity_poly.pdbx_strand_id
1 'polypeptide(L)'
;MKDFTLEMYRTLLRFLLKSGYSICSVDDYLSGRNSSENIVILRHDIDRRIHKAIDFSQVEHDLNVRSTYYFRHPYTFQPAVIQKIQSQGHEIGYHYEVMSKADGDPVYAKELFSHEIDDFRRYVPVKTVCMHGAPLSFTFRTPPKKSRIISTPLYKSLNIYLRT
;
A
#
# COMPACT_ATOMS: atom_id res chain seq x y z
N MET A 1 -16.79 -22.23 -4.37
CA MET A 1 -15.98 -21.30 -5.18
C MET A 1 -14.99 -20.65 -4.22
N LYS A 2 -13.69 -20.52 -4.55
CA LYS A 2 -12.76 -19.79 -3.67
C LYS A 2 -12.94 -18.31 -3.95
N ASP A 3 -13.46 -17.58 -2.98
CA ASP A 3 -13.46 -16.12 -3.03
C ASP A 3 -12.03 -15.59 -2.91
N PHE A 4 -11.74 -14.42 -3.48
CA PHE A 4 -10.47 -13.69 -3.40
C PHE A 4 -9.28 -14.34 -4.14
N THR A 5 -9.47 -14.64 -5.42
CA THR A 5 -8.40 -15.05 -6.34
C THR A 5 -7.80 -13.88 -7.12
N LEU A 6 -6.61 -14.07 -7.69
CA LEU A 6 -5.99 -13.08 -8.59
C LEU A 6 -6.87 -12.80 -9.83
N GLU A 7 -7.61 -13.81 -10.32
CA GLU A 7 -8.52 -13.62 -11.46
C GLU A 7 -9.76 -12.81 -11.10
N MET A 8 -10.30 -12.99 -9.88
CA MET A 8 -11.37 -12.12 -9.37
C MET A 8 -10.88 -10.68 -9.20
N TYR A 9 -9.65 -10.50 -8.74
CA TYR A 9 -9.02 -9.19 -8.64
C TYR A 9 -8.89 -8.51 -10.01
N ARG A 10 -8.38 -9.24 -11.02
CA ARG A 10 -8.34 -8.77 -12.42
C ARG A 10 -9.72 -8.40 -12.94
N THR A 11 -10.73 -9.23 -12.65
CA THR A 11 -12.13 -8.98 -13.05
C THR A 11 -12.67 -7.69 -12.41
N LEU A 12 -12.37 -7.45 -11.13
CA LEU A 12 -12.75 -6.23 -10.42
C LEU A 12 -12.11 -4.99 -11.06
N LEU A 13 -10.80 -5.01 -11.34
CA LEU A 13 -10.13 -3.88 -11.98
C LEU A 13 -10.73 -3.58 -13.35
N ARG A 14 -10.98 -4.61 -14.17
CA ARG A 14 -11.63 -4.45 -15.47
C ARG A 14 -13.03 -3.87 -15.35
N PHE A 15 -13.80 -4.29 -14.35
CA PHE A 15 -15.13 -3.74 -14.10
C PHE A 15 -15.05 -2.24 -13.77
N LEU A 16 -14.19 -1.85 -12.83
CA LEU A 16 -13.99 -0.44 -12.46
C LEU A 16 -13.62 0.42 -13.67
N LEU A 17 -12.64 -0.02 -14.47
CA LEU A 17 -12.21 0.69 -15.68
C LEU A 17 -13.36 0.81 -16.71
N LYS A 18 -14.12 -0.27 -16.95
CA LYS A 18 -15.28 -0.25 -17.86
C LYS A 18 -16.42 0.63 -17.37
N SER A 19 -16.56 0.78 -16.06
CA SER A 19 -17.53 1.68 -15.43
C SER A 19 -17.08 3.14 -15.42
N GLY A 20 -15.95 3.48 -16.05
CA GLY A 20 -15.47 4.86 -16.18
C GLY A 20 -14.69 5.38 -14.96
N TYR A 21 -14.28 4.50 -14.04
CA TYR A 21 -13.37 4.89 -12.96
C TYR A 21 -11.94 4.96 -13.47
N SER A 22 -11.24 6.02 -13.09
CA SER A 22 -9.79 6.10 -13.20
C SER A 22 -9.15 5.52 -11.94
N ILE A 23 -8.25 4.55 -12.11
CA ILE A 23 -7.54 3.93 -10.98
C ILE A 23 -6.14 4.53 -10.90
N CYS A 24 -5.72 4.99 -9.72
CA CYS A 24 -4.43 5.62 -9.56
C CYS A 24 -3.76 5.32 -8.21
N SER A 25 -2.47 5.66 -8.14
CA SER A 25 -1.70 5.63 -6.89
C SER A 25 -2.03 6.82 -5.99
N VAL A 26 -1.62 6.73 -4.73
CA VAL A 26 -1.75 7.81 -3.75
C VAL A 26 -0.95 9.05 -4.22
N ASP A 27 0.27 8.87 -4.74
CA ASP A 27 1.09 9.96 -5.30
C ASP A 27 0.40 10.63 -6.49
N ASP A 28 -0.26 9.88 -7.38
CA ASP A 28 -0.97 10.47 -8.52
C ASP A 28 -2.15 11.35 -8.08
N TYR A 29 -2.90 10.88 -7.07
CA TYR A 29 -4.00 11.65 -6.49
C TYR A 29 -3.51 12.93 -5.79
N LEU A 30 -2.50 12.82 -4.92
CA LEU A 30 -1.98 13.96 -4.16
C LEU A 30 -1.27 15.00 -5.03
N SER A 31 -0.63 14.56 -6.12
CA SER A 31 0.04 15.46 -7.07
C SER A 31 -0.89 16.09 -8.11
N GLY A 32 -2.18 15.75 -8.10
CA GLY A 32 -3.13 16.24 -9.10
C GLY A 32 -2.88 15.71 -10.51
N ARG A 33 -2.09 14.64 -10.67
CA ARG A 33 -1.86 13.98 -11.98
C ARG A 33 -3.08 13.21 -12.48
N ASN A 34 -4.06 12.98 -11.61
CA ASN A 34 -5.36 12.44 -11.98
C ASN A 34 -6.46 13.45 -11.63
N SER A 35 -7.11 13.99 -12.66
CA SER A 35 -8.21 14.95 -12.54
C SER A 35 -9.57 14.33 -12.92
N SER A 36 -9.66 13.00 -12.97
CA SER A 36 -10.93 12.32 -13.24
C SER A 36 -11.96 12.62 -12.14
N GLU A 37 -13.23 12.72 -12.51
CA GLU A 37 -14.32 12.88 -11.54
C GLU A 37 -14.53 11.59 -10.74
N ASN A 38 -14.44 10.43 -11.41
CA ASN A 38 -14.57 9.12 -10.80
C ASN A 38 -13.17 8.51 -10.59
N ILE A 39 -12.66 8.57 -9.36
CA ILE A 39 -11.33 8.06 -9.00
C ILE A 39 -11.42 6.92 -8.00
N VAL A 40 -10.62 5.88 -8.24
CA VAL A 40 -10.26 4.84 -7.29
C VAL A 40 -8.79 5.00 -6.93
N ILE A 41 -8.51 5.29 -5.66
CA ILE A 41 -7.14 5.24 -5.15
C ILE A 41 -6.85 3.80 -4.72
N LEU A 42 -5.89 3.17 -5.38
CA LEU A 42 -5.55 1.77 -5.18
C LEU A 42 -4.22 1.63 -4.46
N ARG A 43 -4.26 1.01 -3.27
CA ARG A 43 -3.07 0.77 -2.44
C ARG A 43 -3.03 -0.62 -1.83
N HIS A 44 -1.81 -1.13 -1.67
CA HIS A 44 -1.51 -2.42 -1.08
C HIS A 44 -0.58 -2.33 0.13
N ASP A 45 -1.01 -2.90 1.26
CA ASP A 45 -0.19 -3.02 2.47
C ASP A 45 0.50 -4.40 2.49
N ILE A 46 1.80 -4.43 2.21
CA ILE A 46 2.57 -5.67 2.09
C ILE A 46 3.08 -6.10 3.46
N ASP A 47 2.24 -6.85 4.18
CA ASP A 47 2.53 -7.26 5.56
C ASP A 47 3.34 -8.56 5.70
N ARG A 48 3.14 -9.53 4.78
CA ARG A 48 3.69 -10.91 4.92
C ARG A 48 4.09 -11.57 3.60
N ARG A 49 3.21 -11.57 2.60
CA ARG A 49 3.38 -12.37 1.36
C ARG A 49 3.96 -11.54 0.22
N ILE A 50 5.25 -11.23 0.31
CA ILE A 50 5.96 -10.35 -0.63
C ILE A 50 5.80 -10.81 -2.08
N HIS A 51 5.97 -12.10 -2.38
CA HIS A 51 5.87 -12.61 -3.76
C HIS A 51 4.47 -12.47 -4.36
N LYS A 52 3.41 -12.41 -3.54
CA LYS A 52 2.07 -12.10 -4.03
C LYS A 52 1.95 -10.66 -4.51
N ALA A 53 2.74 -9.73 -3.99
CA ALA A 53 2.75 -8.36 -4.50
C ALA A 53 3.17 -8.31 -5.98
N ILE A 54 4.09 -9.19 -6.41
CA ILE A 54 4.52 -9.29 -7.81
C ILE A 54 3.39 -9.79 -8.72
N ASP A 55 2.62 -10.78 -8.26
CA ASP A 55 1.48 -11.30 -9.00
C ASP A 55 0.43 -10.20 -9.24
N PHE A 56 0.14 -9.39 -8.22
CA PHE A 56 -0.82 -8.29 -8.29
C PHE A 56 -0.31 -7.14 -9.15
N SER A 57 0.95 -6.74 -8.97
CA SER A 57 1.54 -5.64 -9.73
C SER A 57 1.64 -5.97 -11.20
N GLN A 58 1.91 -7.24 -11.56
CA GLN A 58 1.87 -7.67 -12.94
C GLN A 58 0.46 -7.53 -13.55
N VAL A 59 -0.59 -7.95 -12.83
CA VAL A 59 -1.98 -7.79 -13.30
C VAL A 59 -2.34 -6.32 -13.52
N GLU A 60 -1.94 -5.45 -12.59
CA GLU A 60 -2.22 -4.02 -12.70
C GLU A 60 -1.44 -3.39 -13.85
N HIS A 61 -0.16 -3.73 -14.00
CA HIS A 61 0.67 -3.30 -15.12
C HIS A 61 0.06 -3.72 -16.47
N ASP A 62 -0.37 -4.97 -16.61
CA ASP A 62 -1.02 -5.49 -17.82
C ASP A 62 -2.32 -4.74 -18.16
N LEU A 63 -2.96 -4.13 -17.16
CA LEU A 63 -4.17 -3.32 -17.30
C LEU A 63 -3.89 -1.82 -17.37
N ASN A 64 -2.62 -1.40 -17.43
CA ASN A 64 -2.19 0.00 -17.36
C ASN A 64 -2.69 0.75 -16.12
N VAL A 65 -2.82 0.03 -15.00
CA VAL A 65 -3.22 0.58 -13.71
C VAL A 65 -1.97 0.86 -12.88
N ARG A 66 -1.88 2.10 -12.37
CA ARG A 66 -0.86 2.49 -11.40
C ARG A 66 -1.46 2.51 -10.00
N SER A 67 -0.74 1.97 -9.03
CA SER A 67 -1.17 1.77 -7.64
C SER A 67 0.00 1.99 -6.69
N THR A 68 -0.26 2.01 -5.39
CA THR A 68 0.78 2.17 -4.35
C THR A 68 1.03 0.88 -3.60
N TYR A 69 2.29 0.48 -3.44
CA TYR A 69 2.71 -0.66 -2.63
C TYR A 69 3.50 -0.19 -1.41
N TYR A 70 2.93 -0.40 -0.23
CA TYR A 70 3.54 -0.04 1.04
C TYR A 70 4.24 -1.23 1.68
N PHE A 71 5.55 -1.12 1.89
CA PHE A 71 6.38 -2.17 2.47
C PHE A 71 6.83 -1.80 3.88
N ARG A 72 6.95 -2.81 4.74
CA ARG A 72 7.45 -2.69 6.11
C ARG A 72 8.95 -2.93 6.13
N HIS A 73 9.66 -2.19 6.96
CA HIS A 73 11.05 -2.49 7.29
C HIS A 73 11.14 -3.24 8.64
N PRO A 74 12.09 -4.16 8.83
CA PRO A 74 12.81 -4.89 7.79
C PRO A 74 11.95 -6.01 7.15
N TYR A 75 10.78 -6.31 7.73
CA TYR A 75 10.02 -7.54 7.47
C TYR A 75 9.64 -7.82 6.02
N THR A 76 9.22 -6.79 5.28
CA THR A 76 8.89 -6.93 3.85
C THR A 76 9.79 -6.09 2.96
N PHE A 77 10.87 -5.55 3.53
CA PHE A 77 11.87 -4.78 2.82
C PHE A 77 12.79 -5.71 2.01
N GLN A 78 12.40 -5.97 0.76
CA GLN A 78 13.18 -6.77 -0.17
C GLN A 78 13.50 -5.94 -1.42
N PRO A 79 14.71 -5.35 -1.53
CA PRO A 79 15.06 -4.41 -2.60
C PRO A 79 14.75 -4.92 -4.01
N ALA A 80 15.06 -6.18 -4.31
CA ALA A 80 14.79 -6.78 -5.62
C ALA A 80 13.29 -6.78 -5.99
N VAL A 81 12.40 -7.04 -5.03
CA VAL A 81 10.95 -7.02 -5.25
C VAL A 81 10.43 -5.60 -5.37
N ILE A 82 10.91 -4.71 -4.50
CA ILE A 82 10.58 -3.28 -4.52
C ILE A 82 10.91 -2.67 -5.87
N GLN A 83 12.14 -2.90 -6.37
CA GLN A 83 12.58 -2.40 -7.67
C GLN A 83 11.80 -3.02 -8.83
N LYS A 84 11.46 -4.32 -8.75
CA LYS A 84 10.62 -4.96 -9.77
C LYS A 84 9.25 -4.28 -9.87
N ILE A 85 8.58 -4.06 -8.75
CA ILE A 85 7.25 -3.42 -8.71
C ILE A 85 7.33 -1.96 -9.16
N GLN A 86 8.38 -1.24 -8.75
CA GLN A 86 8.63 0.13 -9.23
C GLN A 86 8.87 0.17 -10.75
N SER A 87 9.61 -0.80 -11.30
CA SER A 87 9.87 -0.88 -12.75
C SER A 87 8.62 -1.16 -13.59
N GLN A 88 7.58 -1.76 -12.98
CA GLN A 88 6.26 -1.92 -13.59
C GLN A 88 5.43 -0.62 -13.56
N GLY A 89 5.97 0.46 -13.00
CA GLY A 89 5.32 1.77 -12.97
C GLY A 89 4.44 2.01 -11.76
N HIS A 90 4.54 1.20 -10.69
CA HIS A 90 3.81 1.45 -9.44
C HIS A 90 4.57 2.41 -8.52
N GLU A 91 3.81 3.05 -7.62
CA GLU A 91 4.39 3.81 -6.52
C GLU A 91 4.85 2.87 -5.40
N ILE A 92 6.03 3.12 -4.85
CA ILE A 92 6.50 2.46 -3.63
C ILE A 92 6.36 3.43 -2.46
N GLY A 93 5.78 2.94 -1.36
CA GLY A 93 5.67 3.67 -0.11
C GLY A 93 6.23 2.89 1.08
N TYR A 94 6.46 3.60 2.18
CA TYR A 94 6.94 3.00 3.43
C TYR A 94 5.78 2.82 4.43
N HIS A 95 5.55 1.57 4.84
CA HIS A 95 4.57 1.16 5.86
C HIS A 95 5.22 1.16 7.25
N TYR A 96 5.24 2.30 7.91
CA TYR A 96 6.04 2.50 9.12
C TYR A 96 5.33 1.99 10.39
N GLU A 97 6.09 1.44 11.33
CA GLU A 97 5.62 1.04 12.67
C GLU A 97 6.59 1.46 13.78
N VAL A 98 7.34 2.53 13.53
CA VAL A 98 8.47 2.96 14.36
C VAL A 98 8.10 3.29 15.81
N MET A 99 6.90 3.83 16.06
CA MET A 99 6.43 4.09 17.43
C MET A 99 6.28 2.81 18.24
N SER A 100 5.83 1.73 17.60
CA SER A 100 5.76 0.42 18.26
C SER A 100 7.14 -0.20 18.43
N LYS A 101 8.07 0.01 17.49
CA LYS A 101 9.45 -0.50 17.59
C LYS A 101 10.29 0.23 18.64
N ALA A 102 9.94 1.49 18.90
CA ALA A 102 10.59 2.35 19.87
C ALA A 102 9.92 2.32 21.24
N ASP A 103 8.98 1.40 21.49
CA ASP A 103 8.22 1.30 22.75
C ASP A 103 7.59 2.62 23.21
N GLY A 104 7.17 3.44 22.24
CA GLY A 104 6.56 4.75 22.47
C GLY A 104 7.53 5.91 22.66
N ASP A 105 8.85 5.71 22.60
CA ASP A 105 9.81 6.81 22.58
C ASP A 105 9.76 7.58 21.24
N PRO A 106 9.31 8.85 21.24
CA PRO A 106 9.18 9.63 20.01
C PRO A 106 10.52 10.11 19.42
N VAL A 107 11.55 10.29 20.25
CA VAL A 107 12.88 10.71 19.78
C VAL A 107 13.51 9.55 19.02
N TYR A 108 13.54 8.37 19.64
CA TYR A 108 14.06 7.17 18.99
C TYR A 108 13.22 6.74 17.78
N ALA A 109 11.89 6.84 17.86
CA ALA A 109 11.02 6.54 16.71
C ALA A 109 11.31 7.44 15.50
N LYS A 110 11.63 8.73 15.72
CA LYS A 110 11.98 9.66 14.65
C LYS A 110 13.32 9.32 14.00
N GLU A 111 14.31 8.94 14.80
CA GLU A 111 15.61 8.47 14.30
C GLU A 111 15.44 7.20 13.46
N LEU A 112 14.68 6.23 13.98
CA LEU A 112 14.38 4.98 13.29
C LEU A 112 13.61 5.22 11.98
N PHE A 113 12.61 6.12 11.98
CA PHE A 113 11.88 6.47 10.76
C PHE A 113 12.82 7.02 9.68
N SER A 114 13.73 7.91 10.07
CA SER A 114 14.69 8.54 9.16
C SER A 114 15.64 7.51 8.57
N HIS A 115 16.17 6.61 9.40
CA HIS A 115 17.00 5.51 8.93
C HIS A 115 16.26 4.58 7.96
N GLU A 116 15.07 4.10 8.34
CA GLU A 116 14.32 3.12 7.56
C GLU A 116 13.84 3.70 6.23
N ILE A 117 13.37 4.95 6.18
CA ILE A 117 12.97 5.58 4.91
C ILE A 117 14.16 5.84 3.98
N ASP A 118 15.34 6.15 4.55
CA ASP A 118 16.56 6.33 3.77
C ASP A 118 17.04 5.02 3.15
N ASP A 119 16.87 3.88 3.83
CA ASP A 119 17.12 2.56 3.26
C ASP A 119 16.27 2.29 2.02
N PHE A 120 14.98 2.66 2.02
CA PHE A 120 14.15 2.58 0.81
C PHE A 120 14.66 3.50 -0.30
N ARG A 121 15.02 4.74 0.05
CA ARG A 121 15.44 5.77 -0.91
C ARG A 121 16.75 5.46 -1.61
N ARG A 122 17.57 4.55 -1.06
CA ARG A 122 18.74 3.99 -1.77
C ARG A 122 18.36 3.21 -3.04
N TYR A 123 17.14 2.68 -3.11
CA TYR A 123 16.70 1.82 -4.22
C TYR A 123 15.63 2.47 -5.10
N VAL A 124 14.69 3.20 -4.51
CA VAL A 124 13.52 3.78 -5.21
C VAL A 124 13.08 5.11 -4.58
N PRO A 125 12.48 6.04 -5.33
CA PRO A 125 11.88 7.22 -4.73
C PRO A 125 10.69 6.85 -3.84
N VAL A 126 10.67 7.36 -2.61
CA VAL A 126 9.54 7.24 -1.67
C VAL A 126 8.97 8.62 -1.39
N LYS A 127 7.71 8.81 -1.80
CA LYS A 127 6.97 10.08 -1.66
C LYS A 127 5.84 10.01 -0.64
N THR A 128 5.24 8.84 -0.46
CA THR A 128 4.17 8.63 0.51
C THR A 128 4.55 7.56 1.51
N VAL A 129 3.98 7.69 2.71
CA VAL A 129 4.16 6.76 3.81
C VAL A 129 2.81 6.52 4.46
N CYS A 130 2.64 5.36 5.10
CA CYS A 130 1.42 5.05 5.84
C CYS A 130 1.75 4.28 7.12
N MET A 131 1.00 4.54 8.19
CA MET A 131 1.21 3.86 9.47
C MET A 131 0.73 2.42 9.38
N HIS A 132 1.57 1.47 9.79
CA HIS A 132 1.16 0.11 10.15
C HIS A 132 0.70 0.11 11.61
N GLY A 133 -0.55 -0.25 11.85
CA GLY A 133 -1.17 -0.13 13.18
C GLY A 133 -0.68 -1.12 14.25
N ALA A 134 0.36 -1.91 13.96
CA ALA A 134 0.96 -2.92 14.86
C ALA A 134 -0.09 -3.62 15.75
N PRO A 135 -1.11 -4.29 15.18
CA PRO A 135 -2.32 -4.71 15.91
C PRO A 135 -2.07 -5.79 16.99
N LEU A 136 -0.87 -6.35 17.05
CA LEU A 136 -0.43 -7.32 18.06
C LEU A 136 0.47 -6.69 19.13
N SER A 137 0.79 -5.40 19.03
CA SER A 137 1.54 -4.69 20.06
C SER A 137 0.64 -4.38 21.25
N PHE A 138 1.13 -4.63 22.46
CA PHE A 138 0.40 -4.35 23.70
C PHE A 138 0.40 -2.86 24.07
N THR A 139 1.28 -2.08 23.42
CA THR A 139 1.71 -0.74 23.83
C THR A 139 0.73 0.38 23.39
N PHE A 140 -0.12 0.14 22.39
CA PHE A 140 -1.05 1.15 21.87
C PHE A 140 -2.47 0.61 21.68
N ARG A 141 -3.30 0.66 22.72
CA ARG A 141 -4.76 0.53 22.55
C ARG A 141 -5.32 1.85 21.99
N THR A 142 -5.47 1.94 20.68
CA THR A 142 -6.24 3.04 20.07
C THR A 142 -7.74 2.90 20.39
N PRO A 143 -8.44 3.96 20.82
CA PRO A 143 -9.90 3.93 20.98
C PRO A 143 -10.57 3.68 19.62
N PRO A 144 -11.73 2.98 19.60
CA PRO A 144 -12.37 2.57 18.35
C PRO A 144 -12.85 3.80 17.58
N LYS A 145 -12.26 4.06 16.41
CA LYS A 145 -12.81 5.04 15.46
C LYS A 145 -13.97 4.41 14.69
N LYS A 146 -15.15 5.03 14.78
CA LYS A 146 -16.29 4.79 13.89
C LYS A 146 -15.97 5.40 12.51
N SER A 147 -15.20 4.68 11.69
CA SER A 147 -15.17 4.92 10.25
C SER A 147 -15.39 3.57 9.56
N ARG A 148 -16.43 3.48 8.71
CA ARG A 148 -16.67 2.31 7.87
C ARG A 148 -15.53 2.19 6.86
N ILE A 149 -14.50 1.46 7.25
CA ILE A 149 -13.51 0.88 6.35
C ILE A 149 -14.02 -0.53 6.06
N ILE A 150 -14.38 -0.81 4.82
CA ILE A 150 -14.61 -2.19 4.37
C ILE A 150 -13.23 -2.83 4.30
N SER A 151 -12.79 -3.46 5.39
CA SER A 151 -11.59 -4.29 5.42
C SER A 151 -12.03 -5.74 5.32
N THR A 152 -11.60 -6.44 4.26
CA THR A 152 -11.95 -7.85 4.03
C THR A 152 -10.93 -8.78 4.73
N PRO A 153 -11.40 -9.85 5.40
CA PRO A 153 -10.52 -10.74 6.15
C PRO A 153 -9.98 -11.84 5.24
N LEU A 154 -8.84 -11.61 4.57
CA LEU A 154 -7.72 -12.59 4.40
C LEU A 154 -6.60 -12.13 3.46
N TYR A 155 -6.70 -10.94 2.87
CA TYR A 155 -5.55 -10.16 2.44
C TYR A 155 -5.67 -8.80 3.14
N LYS A 156 -4.84 -8.54 4.16
CA LYS A 156 -4.76 -7.21 4.82
C LYS A 156 -4.26 -6.10 3.87
N SER A 157 -4.08 -6.41 2.60
CA SER A 157 -3.26 -5.70 1.65
C SER A 157 -4.03 -5.04 0.52
N LEU A 158 -5.35 -4.82 0.60
CA LEU A 158 -6.08 -4.11 -0.45
C LEU A 158 -7.11 -3.17 0.17
N ASN A 159 -6.88 -1.86 0.04
CA ASN A 159 -7.85 -0.84 0.41
C ASN A 159 -8.28 -0.07 -0.85
N ILE A 160 -9.58 -0.11 -1.17
CA ILE A 160 -10.18 0.63 -2.29
C ILE A 160 -10.93 1.81 -1.68
N TYR A 161 -10.51 3.04 -2.00
CA TYR A 161 -11.23 4.26 -1.63
C TYR A 161 -11.96 4.81 -2.85
N LEU A 162 -13.28 4.88 -2.77
CA LEU A 162 -14.15 5.50 -3.78
C LEU A 162 -14.55 6.89 -3.29
N ARG A 163 -14.37 7.91 -4.13
CA ARG A 163 -14.99 9.21 -3.95
C ARG A 163 -16.04 9.39 -5.04
N THR A 164 -17.29 9.57 -4.63
CA THR A 164 -18.43 9.99 -5.46
C THR A 164 -18.59 11.50 -5.38
#